data_AF-A0A7Y5LNN0-F1
#
_entry.id   AF-A0A7Y5LNN0-F1
#
_cell.length_a   1.000
_cell.length_b   1.000
_cell.length_c   1.000
_cell.angle_alpha   90.00
_cell.angle_beta   90.00
_cell.angle_gamma   90.00
#
_symmetry.space_group_name_H-M   'P 1'
#
loop_
_entity.id
_entity.type
_entity.pdbx_description
1 polymer ?
#
loop_
_entity_poly.entity_id
_entity_poly.type
_entity_poly.pdbx_seq_one_letter_code
_entity_poly.pdbx_strand_id
1 'polypeptide(L)'
;MNVLDRLMASLDTEEVALAGWLSGELSDPEWVAHYVLWRVAGGSGRKVYQGPLNPVLPCRTNYGPIGYFAGHQLKGIRLPVHQALVGWADGCRPAVLTRGVPTPLQLLGLQAQGKRYVSLVDDGVNTGKHADPLAFVVHDLCHIEKFADPQHYVEQVGFFSALYGAVTNPAWSDLDAELDVMWAEERDYVLADMNGSSIFLFLALKSRIRAATRRSLGVRAATESGMDVERRYFELFDQVIRWMSLPTSLHDDAMVFSARGVELQAGSRLRAYFFDVGAAVLQGMAADYAVTSGQTKISDVICRAV
;
A
#
# COMPACT_ATOMS: atom_id res chain seq x y z
N MET A 1 -33.31 12.31 -19.94
CA MET A 1 -32.60 11.83 -18.74
C MET A 1 -31.11 11.89 -19.04
N ASN A 2 -30.35 12.75 -18.34
CA ASN A 2 -28.91 12.85 -18.59
C ASN A 2 -28.22 11.54 -18.13
N VAL A 3 -26.95 11.32 -18.51
CA VAL A 3 -26.22 10.08 -18.17
C VAL A 3 -26.19 9.86 -16.65
N LEU A 4 -26.05 10.93 -15.88
CA LEU A 4 -26.04 10.88 -14.43
C LEU A 4 -27.39 10.46 -13.86
N ASP A 5 -28.51 10.98 -14.36
CA ASP A 5 -29.85 10.61 -13.89
C ASP A 5 -30.14 9.12 -14.17
N ARG A 6 -29.68 8.58 -15.30
CA ARG A 6 -29.78 7.15 -15.62
C ARG A 6 -28.93 6.31 -14.68
N LEU A 7 -27.69 6.74 -14.44
CA LEU A 7 -26.79 6.08 -13.52
C LEU A 7 -27.35 6.10 -12.11
N MET A 8 -27.81 7.26 -11.62
CA MET A 8 -28.41 7.40 -10.29
C MET A 8 -29.72 6.61 -10.15
N ALA A 9 -30.51 6.50 -11.22
CA ALA A 9 -31.70 5.65 -11.23
C ALA A 9 -31.37 4.16 -11.32
N SER A 10 -30.18 3.80 -11.83
CA SER A 10 -29.67 2.42 -11.87
C SER A 10 -28.74 2.09 -10.69
N LEU A 11 -28.34 3.09 -9.90
CA LEU A 11 -27.66 2.86 -8.64
C LEU A 11 -28.73 2.33 -7.71
N ASP A 12 -28.73 1.02 -7.64
CA ASP A 12 -29.37 0.27 -6.59
C ASP A 12 -29.02 0.88 -5.22
N THR A 13 -29.95 0.77 -4.27
CA THR A 13 -29.65 1.15 -2.88
C THR A 13 -28.40 0.41 -2.40
N GLU A 14 -27.69 0.96 -1.42
CA GLU A 14 -26.53 0.30 -0.81
C GLU A 14 -26.83 -1.16 -0.43
N GLU A 15 -28.05 -1.44 0.05
CA GLU A 15 -28.53 -2.78 0.39
C GLU A 15 -28.59 -3.74 -0.80
N VAL A 16 -29.06 -3.27 -1.96
CA VAL A 16 -29.20 -4.11 -3.16
C VAL A 16 -27.84 -4.38 -3.78
N ALA A 17 -26.96 -3.37 -3.87
CA ALA A 17 -25.60 -3.59 -4.34
C ALA A 17 -24.77 -4.46 -3.37
N LEU A 18 -25.00 -4.34 -2.05
CA LEU A 18 -24.41 -5.25 -1.07
C LEU A 18 -24.91 -6.69 -1.28
N ALA A 19 -26.20 -6.89 -1.56
CA ALA A 19 -26.75 -8.20 -1.89
C ALA A 19 -26.15 -8.78 -3.19
N GLY A 20 -25.95 -7.94 -4.21
CA GLY A 20 -25.25 -8.31 -5.44
C GLY A 20 -23.80 -8.76 -5.19
N TRP A 21 -23.06 -8.04 -4.34
CA TRP A 21 -21.71 -8.47 -3.94
C TRP A 21 -21.72 -9.77 -3.13
N LEU A 22 -22.61 -9.91 -2.13
CA LEU A 22 -22.71 -11.11 -1.31
C LEU A 22 -23.12 -12.36 -2.11
N SER A 23 -23.88 -12.18 -3.17
CA SER A 23 -24.28 -13.27 -4.09
C SER A 23 -23.22 -13.59 -5.15
N GLY A 24 -22.17 -12.77 -5.27
CA GLY A 24 -21.11 -12.90 -6.27
C GLY A 24 -21.47 -12.34 -7.65
N GLU A 25 -22.60 -11.63 -7.77
CA GLU A 25 -22.98 -10.91 -9.00
C GLU A 25 -22.08 -9.70 -9.26
N LEU A 26 -21.56 -9.08 -8.21
CA LEU A 26 -20.56 -8.02 -8.29
C LEU A 26 -19.21 -8.51 -7.79
N SER A 27 -18.16 -8.20 -8.55
CA SER A 27 -16.78 -8.34 -8.06
C SER A 27 -16.46 -7.29 -6.99
N ASP A 28 -15.42 -7.55 -6.18
CA ASP A 28 -14.90 -6.59 -5.19
C ASP A 28 -14.68 -5.16 -5.75
N PRO A 29 -13.97 -4.94 -6.87
CA PRO A 29 -13.79 -3.60 -7.41
C PRO A 29 -15.11 -2.96 -7.88
N GLU A 30 -16.05 -3.73 -8.43
CA GLU A 30 -17.36 -3.22 -8.82
C GLU A 30 -18.18 -2.77 -7.62
N TRP A 31 -18.16 -3.54 -6.54
CA TRP A 31 -18.80 -3.18 -5.28
C TRP A 31 -18.19 -1.91 -4.67
N VAL A 32 -16.86 -1.82 -4.59
CA VAL A 32 -16.18 -0.60 -4.10
C VAL A 32 -16.49 0.60 -4.99
N ALA A 33 -16.46 0.44 -6.31
CA ALA A 33 -16.79 1.52 -7.24
C ALA A 33 -18.25 1.97 -7.06
N HIS A 34 -19.18 1.04 -6.88
CA HIS A 34 -20.57 1.35 -6.54
C HIS A 34 -20.67 2.16 -5.25
N TYR A 35 -20.04 1.68 -4.17
CA TYR A 35 -20.02 2.35 -2.87
C TYR A 35 -19.50 3.79 -2.96
N VAL A 36 -18.34 3.99 -3.59
CA VAL A 36 -17.73 5.32 -3.75
C VAL A 36 -18.66 6.24 -4.54
N LEU A 37 -19.21 5.76 -5.67
CA LEU A 37 -20.11 6.55 -6.50
C LEU A 37 -21.39 6.93 -5.75
N TRP A 38 -22.00 6.00 -5.02
CA TRP A 38 -23.19 6.22 -4.21
C TRP A 38 -22.94 7.28 -3.12
N ARG A 39 -21.86 7.15 -2.34
CA ARG A 39 -21.49 8.11 -1.29
C ARG A 39 -21.20 9.51 -1.84
N VAL A 40 -20.46 9.61 -2.95
CA VAL A 40 -20.16 10.91 -3.58
C VAL A 40 -21.42 11.57 -4.11
N ALA A 41 -22.32 10.81 -4.73
CA ALA A 41 -23.59 11.31 -5.22
C ALA A 41 -24.52 11.78 -4.09
N GLY A 42 -24.60 11.01 -3.00
CA GLY A 42 -25.35 11.39 -1.80
C GLY A 42 -24.87 12.70 -1.18
N GLY A 43 -23.55 12.94 -1.13
CA GLY A 43 -22.97 14.17 -0.59
C GLY A 43 -22.98 15.37 -1.54
N SER A 44 -22.93 15.16 -2.86
CA SER A 44 -22.79 16.24 -3.86
C SER A 44 -24.03 16.52 -4.69
N GLY A 45 -25.04 15.66 -4.65
CA GLY A 45 -26.22 15.74 -5.51
C GLY A 45 -25.85 15.83 -6.99
N ARG A 46 -26.48 16.75 -7.73
CA ARG A 46 -26.26 16.95 -9.18
C ARG A 46 -24.84 17.40 -9.55
N LYS A 47 -24.02 17.84 -8.59
CA LYS A 47 -22.64 18.28 -8.83
C LYS A 47 -21.63 17.14 -8.85
N VAL A 48 -22.05 15.88 -8.67
CA VAL A 48 -21.13 14.73 -8.70
C VAL A 48 -20.38 14.60 -10.02
N TYR A 49 -21.05 14.80 -11.16
CA TYR A 49 -20.43 14.73 -12.48
C TYR A 49 -19.67 16.03 -12.80
N GLN A 50 -18.40 15.91 -13.16
CA GLN A 50 -17.51 17.03 -13.49
C GLN A 50 -17.07 17.06 -14.96
N GLY A 51 -17.58 16.15 -15.81
CA GLY A 51 -17.20 16.06 -17.22
C GLY A 51 -16.56 14.71 -17.58
N PRO A 52 -16.21 14.50 -18.86
CA PRO A 52 -15.48 13.32 -19.28
C PRO A 52 -14.06 13.32 -18.69
N LEU A 53 -13.53 12.13 -18.42
CA LEU A 53 -12.13 11.95 -18.07
C LEU A 53 -11.26 12.14 -19.31
N ASN A 54 -10.14 12.85 -19.18
CA ASN A 54 -9.22 13.12 -20.30
C ASN A 54 -7.76 12.90 -19.86
N PRO A 55 -7.06 11.87 -20.37
CA PRO A 55 -7.59 10.83 -21.27
C PRO A 55 -8.58 9.90 -20.55
N VAL A 56 -9.48 9.28 -21.32
CA VAL A 56 -10.29 8.15 -20.84
C VAL A 56 -9.35 7.00 -20.47
N LEU A 57 -9.61 6.33 -19.35
CA LEU A 57 -8.78 5.18 -18.95
C LEU A 57 -9.13 3.97 -19.81
N PRO A 58 -8.13 3.21 -20.28
CA PRO A 58 -8.38 1.90 -20.88
C PRO A 58 -9.02 1.00 -19.82
N CYS A 59 -10.12 0.32 -20.18
CA CYS A 59 -10.85 -0.56 -19.29
C CYS A 59 -11.42 -1.73 -20.10
N ARG A 60 -11.43 -2.93 -19.53
CA ARG A 60 -12.05 -4.10 -20.20
C ARG A 60 -13.56 -4.06 -20.20
N THR A 61 -14.16 -3.36 -19.23
CA THR A 61 -15.60 -3.17 -19.12
C THR A 61 -15.96 -1.71 -19.34
N ASN A 62 -16.91 -1.46 -20.24
CA ASN A 62 -17.47 -0.12 -20.46
C ASN A 62 -18.83 0.05 -19.78
N TYR A 63 -19.22 -0.88 -18.91
CA TYR A 63 -20.51 -0.92 -18.24
C TYR A 63 -20.36 -0.88 -16.72
N GLY A 64 -21.45 -0.53 -16.04
CA GLY A 64 -21.50 -0.44 -14.59
C GLY A 64 -20.63 0.66 -13.98
N PRO A 65 -20.40 0.61 -12.66
CA PRO A 65 -19.60 1.59 -11.94
C PRO A 65 -18.17 1.72 -12.47
N ILE A 66 -17.51 0.63 -12.83
CA ILE A 66 -16.13 0.65 -13.34
C ILE A 66 -16.02 1.44 -14.65
N GLY A 67 -16.89 1.17 -15.63
CA GLY A 67 -16.93 1.93 -16.87
C GLY A 67 -17.19 3.42 -16.65
N TYR A 68 -17.94 3.76 -15.59
CA TYR A 68 -18.16 5.15 -15.21
C TYR A 68 -16.87 5.82 -14.72
N PHE A 69 -16.12 5.17 -13.81
CA PHE A 69 -14.82 5.66 -13.35
C PHE A 69 -13.79 5.76 -14.49
N ALA A 70 -13.85 4.87 -15.48
CA ALA A 70 -12.95 4.92 -16.62
C ALA A 70 -13.18 6.15 -17.53
N GLY A 71 -14.44 6.59 -17.66
CA GLY A 71 -14.85 7.61 -18.63
C GLY A 71 -15.18 9.00 -18.08
N HIS A 72 -15.35 9.17 -16.77
CA HIS A 72 -15.93 10.39 -16.21
C HIS A 72 -15.17 10.90 -14.99
N GLN A 73 -15.09 12.22 -14.82
CA GLN A 73 -14.57 12.88 -13.63
C GLN A 73 -15.67 13.03 -12.58
N LEU A 74 -15.35 12.67 -11.34
CA LEU A 74 -16.26 12.82 -10.19
C LEU A 74 -15.75 13.90 -9.24
N LYS A 75 -16.67 14.67 -8.68
CA LYS A 75 -16.34 15.73 -7.73
C LYS A 75 -15.65 15.14 -6.49
N GLY A 76 -14.47 15.68 -6.18
CA GLY A 76 -13.70 15.29 -4.99
C GLY A 76 -12.92 13.99 -5.15
N ILE A 77 -13.06 13.27 -6.27
CA ILE A 77 -12.32 12.05 -6.54
C ILE A 77 -11.13 12.37 -7.45
N ARG A 78 -9.94 11.93 -7.04
CA ARG A 78 -8.68 12.19 -7.74
C ARG A 78 -8.39 11.09 -8.74
N LEU A 79 -7.67 11.42 -9.82
CA LEU A 79 -7.29 10.46 -10.87
C LEU A 79 -6.70 9.13 -10.35
N PRO A 80 -5.83 9.08 -9.31
CA PRO A 80 -5.32 7.82 -8.78
C PRO A 80 -6.41 6.85 -8.30
N VAL A 81 -7.56 7.36 -7.83
CA VAL A 81 -8.69 6.52 -7.42
C VAL A 81 -9.37 5.87 -8.64
N HIS A 82 -9.52 6.63 -9.73
CA HIS A 82 -10.05 6.11 -10.99
C HIS A 82 -9.12 5.02 -11.54
N GLN A 83 -7.80 5.27 -11.55
CA GLN A 83 -6.78 4.32 -12.00
C GLN A 83 -6.76 3.06 -11.14
N ALA A 84 -6.84 3.20 -9.82
CA ALA A 84 -6.86 2.07 -8.90
C ALA A 84 -8.08 1.16 -9.12
N LEU A 85 -9.29 1.72 -9.25
CA LEU A 85 -10.51 0.93 -9.46
C LEU A 85 -10.51 0.20 -10.81
N VAL A 86 -10.18 0.91 -11.89
CA VAL A 86 -10.11 0.32 -13.23
C VAL A 86 -9.00 -0.73 -13.30
N GLY A 87 -7.81 -0.40 -12.79
CA GLY A 87 -6.69 -1.32 -12.75
C GLY A 87 -6.95 -2.54 -11.86
N TRP A 88 -7.71 -2.41 -10.78
CA TRP A 88 -8.09 -3.54 -9.93
C TRP A 88 -9.07 -4.46 -10.65
N ALA A 89 -10.10 -3.90 -11.29
CA ALA A 89 -11.05 -4.66 -12.11
C ALA A 89 -10.36 -5.40 -13.28
N ASP A 90 -9.32 -4.79 -13.87
CA ASP A 90 -8.55 -5.40 -14.96
C ASP A 90 -7.49 -6.41 -14.47
N GLY A 91 -7.26 -6.50 -13.16
CA GLY A 91 -6.26 -7.36 -12.53
C GLY A 91 -4.83 -6.80 -12.51
N CYS A 92 -4.65 -5.54 -12.89
CA CYS A 92 -3.37 -4.81 -12.91
C CYS A 92 -3.03 -4.13 -11.57
N ARG A 93 -3.98 -4.08 -10.63
CA ARG A 93 -3.81 -3.55 -9.28
C ARG A 93 -4.28 -4.59 -8.26
N PRO A 94 -3.42 -5.54 -7.85
CA PRO A 94 -3.82 -6.60 -6.95
C PRO A 94 -4.23 -6.03 -5.59
N ALA A 95 -5.50 -6.19 -5.24
CA ALA A 95 -6.02 -5.77 -3.94
C ALA A 95 -7.03 -6.77 -3.37
N VAL A 96 -7.22 -6.70 -2.06
CA VAL A 96 -8.15 -7.51 -1.28
C VAL A 96 -9.13 -6.58 -0.58
N LEU A 97 -10.43 -6.82 -0.77
CA LEU A 97 -11.46 -6.10 -0.05
C LEU A 97 -11.55 -6.59 1.40
N THR A 98 -11.69 -5.66 2.34
CA THR A 98 -12.00 -5.94 3.75
C THR A 98 -13.09 -5.00 4.26
N ARG A 99 -13.83 -5.44 5.29
CA ARG A 99 -14.87 -4.64 5.96
C ARG A 99 -14.43 -3.98 7.27
N GLY A 100 -13.16 -4.11 7.62
CA GLY A 100 -12.56 -3.51 8.81
C GLY A 100 -11.26 -2.81 8.48
N VAL A 101 -10.75 -2.03 9.44
CA VAL A 101 -9.41 -1.42 9.34
C VAL A 101 -8.36 -2.51 9.61
N PRO A 102 -7.53 -2.91 8.63
CA PRO A 102 -6.48 -3.90 8.87
C PRO A 102 -5.44 -3.34 9.84
N THR A 103 -4.85 -4.20 10.66
CA THR A 103 -3.69 -3.80 11.46
C THR A 103 -2.49 -3.51 10.57
N PRO A 104 -1.52 -2.69 11.00
CA PRO A 104 -0.30 -2.43 10.25
C PRO A 104 0.46 -3.71 9.87
N LEU A 105 0.48 -4.71 10.76
CA LEU A 105 1.10 -6.02 10.48
C LEU A 105 0.33 -6.82 9.42
N GLN A 106 -1.01 -6.82 9.46
CA GLN A 106 -1.83 -7.47 8.42
C GLN A 106 -1.62 -6.83 7.06
N LEU A 107 -1.57 -5.50 6.99
CA LEU A 107 -1.33 -4.77 5.76
C LEU A 107 0.08 -5.00 5.23
N LEU A 108 1.11 -4.97 6.09
CA LEU A 108 2.48 -5.33 5.71
C LEU A 108 2.57 -6.75 5.14
N GLY A 109 1.92 -7.72 5.77
CA GLY A 109 1.89 -9.11 5.31
C GLY A 109 1.26 -9.27 3.93
N LEU A 110 0.26 -8.43 3.60
CA LEU A 110 -0.35 -8.41 2.28
C LEU A 110 0.53 -7.69 1.25
N GLN A 111 1.19 -6.60 1.63
CA GLN A 111 2.15 -5.87 0.78
C GLN A 111 3.39 -6.70 0.46
N ALA A 112 3.84 -7.51 1.41
CA ALA A 112 4.88 -8.52 1.21
C ALA A 112 4.51 -9.55 0.12
N GLN A 113 3.22 -9.66 -0.23
CA GLN A 113 2.70 -10.52 -1.29
C GLN A 113 2.23 -9.72 -2.51
N GLY A 114 2.73 -8.49 -2.72
CA GLY A 114 2.33 -7.70 -3.91
C GLY A 114 0.86 -7.30 -3.95
N LYS A 115 0.17 -7.29 -2.81
CA LYS A 115 -1.24 -6.90 -2.71
C LYS A 115 -1.42 -5.76 -1.70
N ARG A 116 -2.55 -5.05 -1.79
CA ARG A 116 -2.99 -4.10 -0.74
C ARG A 116 -4.44 -4.34 -0.35
N TYR A 117 -4.82 -3.81 0.81
CA TYR A 117 -6.22 -3.77 1.19
C TYR A 117 -6.95 -2.60 0.53
N VAL A 118 -8.25 -2.80 0.29
CA VAL A 118 -9.25 -1.74 0.20
C VAL A 118 -10.26 -1.97 1.31
N SER A 119 -10.47 -0.96 2.15
CA SER A 119 -11.34 -1.09 3.31
C SER A 119 -12.66 -0.37 3.08
N LEU A 120 -13.76 -1.11 3.13
CA LEU A 120 -15.13 -0.56 3.22
C LEU A 120 -15.62 -0.71 4.65
N VAL A 121 -15.41 0.34 5.45
CA VAL A 121 -15.80 0.36 6.85
C VAL A 121 -17.18 0.98 7.03
N ASP A 122 -17.92 0.49 8.02
CA ASP A 122 -19.24 1.03 8.35
C ASP A 122 -19.13 2.44 8.97
N ASP A 123 -20.22 3.21 8.94
CA ASP A 123 -20.27 4.53 9.58
C ASP A 123 -20.04 4.42 11.10
N GLY A 124 -19.28 5.35 11.66
CA GLY A 124 -18.93 5.38 13.08
C GLY A 124 -17.71 4.55 13.47
N VAL A 125 -17.14 3.75 12.55
CA VAL A 125 -15.84 3.10 12.76
C VAL A 125 -14.73 4.16 12.83
N ASN A 126 -13.82 4.03 13.79
CA ASN A 126 -12.68 4.94 13.91
C ASN A 126 -11.68 4.70 12.77
N THR A 127 -11.65 5.63 11.82
CA THR A 127 -10.72 5.64 10.69
C THR A 127 -9.45 6.47 10.96
N GLY A 128 -9.12 6.74 12.22
CA GLY A 128 -7.95 7.51 12.62
C GLY A 128 -8.03 8.97 12.12
N LYS A 129 -7.17 9.34 11.18
CA LYS A 129 -7.06 10.70 10.64
C LYS A 129 -8.11 11.06 9.58
N HIS A 130 -8.91 10.08 9.13
CA HIS A 130 -9.88 10.27 8.06
C HIS A 130 -11.22 10.72 8.62
N ALA A 131 -11.86 11.68 7.95
CA ALA A 131 -13.09 12.32 8.43
C ALA A 131 -14.31 11.40 8.39
N ASP A 132 -14.37 10.49 7.42
CA ASP A 132 -15.47 9.56 7.21
C ASP A 132 -15.01 8.30 6.44
N PRO A 133 -15.85 7.25 6.33
CA PRO A 133 -15.53 6.05 5.57
C PRO A 133 -15.22 6.28 4.08
N LEU A 134 -15.82 7.28 3.44
CA LEU A 134 -15.52 7.62 2.04
C LEU A 134 -14.08 8.13 1.91
N ALA A 135 -13.65 9.03 2.80
CA ALA A 135 -12.29 9.55 2.84
C ALA A 135 -11.27 8.44 3.12
N PHE A 136 -11.66 7.39 3.86
CA PHE A 136 -10.82 6.23 4.14
C PHE A 136 -10.64 5.33 2.90
N VAL A 137 -11.72 4.92 2.23
CA VAL A 137 -11.60 4.10 1.01
C VAL A 137 -10.90 4.86 -0.13
N VAL A 138 -11.12 6.17 -0.26
CA VAL A 138 -10.43 7.02 -1.23
C VAL A 138 -8.93 7.05 -0.96
N HIS A 139 -8.53 7.05 0.32
CA HIS A 139 -7.14 6.95 0.72
C HIS A 139 -6.53 5.60 0.34
N ASP A 140 -7.17 4.48 0.69
CA ASP A 140 -6.70 3.13 0.31
C ASP A 140 -6.51 2.99 -1.20
N LEU A 141 -7.47 3.47 -2.00
CA LEU A 141 -7.38 3.45 -3.47
C LEU A 141 -6.21 4.30 -3.98
N CYS A 142 -5.94 5.47 -3.38
CA CYS A 142 -4.74 6.24 -3.73
C CYS A 142 -3.44 5.51 -3.38
N HIS A 143 -3.43 4.71 -2.30
CA HIS A 143 -2.27 3.92 -1.92
C HIS A 143 -2.05 2.70 -2.81
N ILE A 144 -3.10 2.07 -3.31
CA ILE A 144 -3.00 1.02 -4.32
C ILE A 144 -2.27 1.54 -5.57
N GLU A 145 -2.67 2.71 -6.08
CA GLU A 145 -2.04 3.26 -7.28
C GLU A 145 -0.55 3.57 -7.06
N LYS A 146 -0.19 4.14 -5.90
CA LYS A 146 1.22 4.40 -5.56
C LYS A 146 2.03 3.11 -5.35
N PHE A 147 1.40 2.10 -4.76
CA PHE A 147 2.06 0.83 -4.50
C PHE A 147 2.38 0.10 -5.80
N ALA A 148 1.43 0.09 -6.74
CA ALA A 148 1.55 -0.53 -8.05
C ALA A 148 2.24 0.36 -9.10
N ASP A 149 3.00 1.37 -8.68
CA ASP A 149 3.85 2.15 -9.57
C ASP A 149 4.90 1.22 -10.20
N PRO A 150 4.90 1.01 -11.54
CA PRO A 150 5.82 0.09 -12.21
C PRO A 150 7.29 0.35 -11.92
N GLN A 151 7.67 1.61 -11.65
CA GLN A 151 9.05 1.97 -11.36
C GLN A 151 9.56 1.40 -10.02
N HIS A 152 8.63 1.18 -9.09
CA HIS A 152 8.95 0.84 -7.69
C HIS A 152 8.23 -0.42 -7.19
N TYR A 153 7.28 -0.97 -7.92
CA TYR A 153 6.41 -2.03 -7.42
C TYR A 153 7.22 -3.27 -7.00
N VAL A 154 8.08 -3.79 -7.87
CA VAL A 154 8.87 -5.00 -7.59
C VAL A 154 9.77 -4.81 -6.37
N GLU A 155 10.52 -3.71 -6.30
CA GLU A 155 11.40 -3.43 -5.16
C GLU A 155 10.63 -3.11 -3.86
N GLN A 156 9.42 -2.54 -3.95
CA GLN A 156 8.53 -2.35 -2.80
C GLN A 156 8.12 -3.70 -2.22
N VAL A 157 7.68 -4.64 -3.05
CA VAL A 157 7.30 -5.98 -2.61
C VAL A 157 8.47 -6.66 -1.89
N GLY A 158 9.68 -6.59 -2.43
CA GLY A 158 10.83 -7.20 -1.77
C GLY A 158 11.24 -6.51 -0.47
N PHE A 159 11.13 -5.18 -0.39
CA PHE A 159 11.33 -4.46 0.87
C PHE A 159 10.30 -4.89 1.92
N PHE A 160 9.01 -4.90 1.59
CA PHE A 160 7.96 -5.30 2.52
C PHE A 160 8.06 -6.78 2.89
N SER A 161 8.48 -7.66 1.99
CA SER A 161 8.73 -9.07 2.29
C SER A 161 9.86 -9.24 3.31
N ALA A 162 10.98 -8.55 3.12
CA ALA A 162 12.10 -8.59 4.06
C ALA A 162 11.70 -8.01 5.43
N LEU A 163 10.98 -6.88 5.42
CA LEU A 163 10.51 -6.24 6.65
C LEU A 163 9.46 -7.08 7.38
N TYR A 164 8.55 -7.74 6.67
CA TYR A 164 7.57 -8.65 7.25
C TYR A 164 8.26 -9.82 7.96
N GLY A 165 9.27 -10.42 7.34
CA GLY A 165 10.12 -11.43 7.99
C GLY A 165 10.79 -10.91 9.27
N ALA A 166 11.22 -9.64 9.26
CA ALA A 166 11.84 -9.02 10.43
C ALA A 166 10.86 -8.80 11.58
N VAL A 167 9.71 -8.16 11.33
CA VAL A 167 8.73 -7.82 12.38
C VAL A 167 8.00 -9.04 12.94
N THR A 168 7.97 -10.15 12.21
CA THR A 168 7.40 -11.42 12.68
C THR A 168 8.42 -12.26 13.45
N ASN A 169 9.68 -11.82 13.55
CA ASN A 169 10.67 -12.46 14.42
C ASN A 169 10.27 -12.23 15.89
N PRO A 170 10.23 -13.28 16.74
CA PRO A 170 9.89 -13.13 18.16
C PRO A 170 10.75 -12.09 18.91
N ALA A 171 12.03 -11.97 18.54
CA ALA A 171 12.96 -11.01 19.14
C ALA A 171 12.65 -9.54 18.76
N TRP A 172 11.78 -9.29 17.78
CA TRP A 172 11.31 -7.94 17.46
C TRP A 172 10.60 -7.31 18.66
N SER A 173 9.90 -8.11 19.46
CA SER A 173 9.20 -7.63 20.67
C SER A 173 10.16 -7.06 21.71
N ASP A 174 11.40 -7.54 21.77
CA ASP A 174 12.44 -6.99 22.65
C ASP A 174 12.87 -5.58 22.18
N LEU A 175 13.01 -5.39 20.86
CA LEU A 175 13.28 -4.08 20.28
C LEU A 175 12.15 -3.09 20.54
N ASP A 176 10.90 -3.53 20.39
CA ASP A 176 9.73 -2.69 20.70
C ASP A 176 9.68 -2.30 22.18
N ALA A 177 10.02 -3.22 23.09
CA ALA A 177 10.00 -2.98 24.54
C ALA A 177 11.11 -2.01 24.99
N GLU A 178 12.21 -1.93 24.24
CA GLU A 178 13.32 -1.04 24.54
C GLU A 178 13.09 0.40 24.06
N LEU A 179 12.35 0.57 22.97
CA LEU A 179 12.04 1.88 22.40
C LEU A 179 10.80 2.50 23.06
N ASP A 180 10.58 3.80 22.81
CA ASP A 180 9.48 4.54 23.44
C ASP A 180 8.10 4.26 22.80
N VAL A 181 7.02 4.72 23.43
CA VAL A 181 5.66 4.54 22.90
C VAL A 181 5.43 5.18 21.52
N MET A 182 6.15 6.26 21.19
CA MET A 182 6.03 6.90 19.87
C MET A 182 6.66 6.04 18.76
N TRP A 183 7.62 5.17 19.09
CA TRP A 183 8.18 4.21 18.14
C TRP A 183 7.09 3.34 17.52
N ALA A 184 6.14 2.83 18.32
CA ALA A 184 5.07 1.99 17.80
C ALA A 184 4.27 2.71 16.70
N GLU A 185 3.87 3.97 16.93
CA GLU A 185 3.14 4.79 15.95
C GLU A 185 3.98 5.08 14.69
N GLU A 186 5.26 5.42 14.87
CA GLU A 186 6.17 5.72 13.76
C GLU A 186 6.50 4.49 12.92
N ARG A 187 6.70 3.34 13.56
CA ARG A 187 6.87 2.04 12.92
C ARG A 187 5.63 1.69 12.13
N ASP A 188 4.46 1.71 12.77
CA ASP A 188 3.18 1.36 12.15
C ASP A 188 2.88 2.23 10.92
N TYR A 189 3.26 3.51 10.96
CA TYR A 189 3.19 4.39 9.80
C TYR A 189 4.06 3.90 8.63
N VAL A 190 5.30 3.45 8.88
CA VAL A 190 6.16 2.85 7.84
C VAL A 190 5.55 1.57 7.29
N LEU A 191 4.96 0.74 8.16
CA LEU A 191 4.38 -0.55 7.77
C LEU A 191 3.12 -0.40 6.91
N ALA A 192 2.28 0.61 7.19
CA ALA A 192 0.94 0.72 6.61
C ALA A 192 0.79 1.79 5.52
N ASP A 193 1.44 2.96 5.68
CA ASP A 193 1.07 4.18 4.94
C ASP A 193 2.16 4.70 3.99
N MET A 194 3.32 4.03 3.95
CA MET A 194 4.42 4.45 3.08
C MET A 194 4.46 3.65 1.78
N ASN A 195 4.62 4.36 0.66
CA ASN A 195 4.91 3.80 -0.66
C ASN A 195 5.97 4.66 -1.34
N GLY A 196 6.77 4.05 -2.20
CA GLY A 196 7.87 4.69 -2.90
C GLY A 196 9.00 3.71 -3.17
N SER A 197 10.17 4.19 -3.56
CA SER A 197 11.32 3.30 -3.77
C SER A 197 11.70 2.52 -2.52
N SER A 198 12.21 1.31 -2.68
CA SER A 198 12.69 0.49 -1.55
C SER A 198 13.75 1.21 -0.73
N ILE A 199 14.56 2.04 -1.39
CA ILE A 199 15.58 2.89 -0.77
C ILE A 199 14.97 3.99 0.09
N PHE A 200 13.91 4.66 -0.39
CA PHE A 200 13.19 5.64 0.39
C PHE A 200 12.56 5.00 1.65
N LEU A 201 11.91 3.84 1.49
CA LEU A 201 11.29 3.10 2.59
C LEU A 201 12.34 2.63 3.61
N PHE A 202 13.46 2.10 3.15
CA PHE A 202 14.58 1.70 4.00
C PHE A 202 15.14 2.87 4.81
N LEU A 203 15.37 4.02 4.17
CA LEU A 203 15.83 5.24 4.86
C LEU A 203 14.79 5.77 5.85
N ALA A 204 13.50 5.66 5.54
CA ALA A 204 12.43 6.04 6.46
C ALA A 204 12.48 5.19 7.73
N LEU A 205 12.53 3.85 7.59
CA LEU A 205 12.68 2.92 8.72
C LEU A 205 13.93 3.24 9.55
N LYS A 206 15.08 3.37 8.88
CA LYS A 206 16.38 3.72 9.47
C LYS A 206 16.30 5.02 10.29
N SER A 207 15.65 6.04 9.74
CA SER A 207 15.44 7.34 10.40
C SER A 207 14.55 7.23 11.63
N ARG A 208 13.46 6.44 11.57
CA ARG A 208 12.55 6.24 12.72
C ARG A 208 13.22 5.51 13.88
N ILE A 209 14.00 4.46 13.60
CA ILE A 209 14.77 3.74 14.63
C ILE A 209 15.77 4.70 15.31
N ARG A 210 16.48 5.51 14.52
CA ARG A 210 17.43 6.50 15.08
C ARG A 210 16.71 7.56 15.93
N ALA A 211 15.56 8.04 15.48
CA ALA A 211 14.75 9.00 16.24
C ALA A 211 14.26 8.40 17.57
N ALA A 212 13.75 7.17 17.55
CA ALA A 212 13.32 6.44 18.74
C ALA A 212 14.48 6.20 19.71
N THR A 213 15.66 5.82 19.21
CA THR A 213 16.87 5.62 20.03
C THR A 213 17.30 6.90 20.75
N ARG A 214 17.21 8.06 20.08
CA ARG A 214 17.53 9.35 20.70
C ARG A 214 16.58 9.68 21.85
N ARG A 215 15.29 9.42 21.64
CA ARG A 215 14.25 9.68 22.63
C ARG A 215 14.35 8.73 23.83
N SER A 216 14.61 7.44 23.62
CA SER A 216 14.77 6.46 24.70
C SER A 216 15.97 6.78 25.62
N LEU A 217 17.04 7.35 25.06
CA LEU A 217 18.21 7.80 25.83
C LEU A 217 18.05 9.22 26.43
N GLY A 218 16.89 9.85 26.29
CA GLY A 218 16.63 11.19 26.82
C GLY A 218 17.36 12.33 26.11
N VAL A 219 17.98 12.07 24.96
CA VAL A 219 18.78 13.05 24.20
C VAL A 219 17.86 13.96 23.40
N ARG A 220 17.56 15.14 23.97
CA ARG A 220 16.64 16.13 23.37
C ARG A 220 17.30 17.00 22.30
N ALA A 221 18.62 17.20 22.37
CA ALA A 221 19.36 18.12 21.50
C ALA A 221 20.50 17.43 20.73
N ALA A 222 20.95 18.02 19.63
CA ALA A 222 22.06 17.49 18.82
C ALA A 222 23.45 17.63 19.48
N THR A 223 23.53 18.22 20.68
CA THR A 223 24.78 18.66 21.33
C THR A 223 25.22 17.79 22.50
N GLU A 224 24.40 16.88 23.00
CA GLU A 224 24.80 15.89 24.02
C GLU A 224 25.56 14.74 23.35
N SER A 225 26.58 14.17 24.01
CA SER A 225 27.60 13.31 23.39
C SER A 225 26.98 12.18 22.56
N GLY A 226 26.88 12.39 21.25
CA GLY A 226 26.14 11.52 20.33
C GLY A 226 26.74 10.13 20.14
N MET A 227 27.90 9.84 20.73
CA MET A 227 28.55 8.53 20.60
C MET A 227 27.70 7.39 21.18
N ASP A 228 27.05 7.60 22.32
CA ASP A 228 26.22 6.55 22.94
C ASP A 228 24.94 6.30 22.13
N VAL A 229 24.32 7.37 21.64
CA VAL A 229 23.15 7.28 20.73
C VAL A 229 23.53 6.55 19.45
N GLU A 230 24.61 6.96 18.77
CA GLU A 230 25.01 6.33 17.51
C GLU A 230 25.37 4.87 17.71
N ARG A 231 26.14 4.54 18.75
CA ARG A 231 26.47 3.16 19.08
C ARG A 231 25.20 2.34 19.29
N ARG A 232 24.27 2.82 20.12
CA ARG A 232 23.04 2.07 20.40
C ARG A 232 22.16 1.92 19.17
N TYR A 233 22.04 2.99 18.40
CA TYR A 233 21.30 3.00 17.15
C TYR A 233 21.86 1.95 16.17
N PHE A 234 23.18 1.90 15.99
CA PHE A 234 23.81 0.91 15.11
C PHE A 234 23.59 -0.52 15.63
N GLU A 235 23.66 -0.76 16.94
CA GLU A 235 23.38 -2.07 17.52
C GLU A 235 21.92 -2.52 17.27
N LEU A 236 20.95 -1.62 17.42
CA LEU A 236 19.53 -1.93 17.16
C LEU A 236 19.27 -2.10 15.66
N PHE A 237 19.88 -1.27 14.83
CA PHE A 237 19.66 -1.34 13.39
C PHE A 237 20.34 -2.57 12.75
N ASP A 238 21.50 -2.99 13.25
CA ASP A 238 22.16 -4.23 12.84
C ASP A 238 21.26 -5.45 13.11
N GLN A 239 20.56 -5.48 14.25
CA GLN A 239 19.57 -6.53 14.54
C GLN A 239 18.43 -6.54 13.53
N VAL A 240 17.87 -5.38 13.21
CA VAL A 240 16.81 -5.26 12.19
C VAL A 240 17.28 -5.75 10.83
N ILE A 241 18.49 -5.37 10.40
CA ILE A 241 19.09 -5.82 9.13
C ILE A 241 19.25 -7.34 9.10
N ARG A 242 19.71 -7.95 10.20
CA ARG A 242 19.82 -9.41 10.34
C ARG A 242 18.46 -10.08 10.23
N TRP A 243 17.44 -9.56 10.90
CA TRP A 243 16.09 -10.13 10.84
C TRP A 243 15.43 -9.96 9.46
N MET A 244 15.77 -8.89 8.74
CA MET A 244 15.41 -8.72 7.32
C MET A 244 16.15 -9.70 6.38
N SER A 245 17.03 -10.55 6.92
CA SER A 245 17.79 -11.57 6.20
C SER A 245 18.68 -11.00 5.08
N LEU A 246 19.17 -9.77 5.25
CA LEU A 246 20.10 -9.19 4.28
C LEU A 246 21.39 -10.04 4.24
N PRO A 247 21.93 -10.35 3.04
CA PRO A 247 23.22 -11.00 2.90
C PRO A 247 24.33 -10.22 3.61
N THR A 248 25.29 -10.92 4.23
CA THR A 248 26.42 -10.28 4.93
C THR A 248 27.18 -9.27 4.06
N SER A 249 27.26 -9.50 2.75
CA SER A 249 27.87 -8.56 1.80
C SER A 249 27.16 -7.21 1.67
N LEU A 250 25.91 -7.11 2.10
CA LEU A 250 25.09 -5.89 2.10
C LEU A 250 24.93 -5.27 3.49
N HIS A 251 25.49 -5.88 4.54
CA HIS A 251 25.39 -5.35 5.91
C HIS A 251 26.09 -4.00 6.01
N ASP A 252 27.34 -3.93 5.57
CA ASP A 252 28.11 -2.68 5.58
C ASP A 252 27.39 -1.60 4.77
N ASP A 253 26.85 -1.95 3.60
CA ASP A 253 26.05 -1.04 2.77
C ASP A 253 24.83 -0.50 3.51
N ALA A 254 24.06 -1.38 4.14
CA ALA A 254 22.88 -1.01 4.91
C ALA A 254 23.25 -0.05 6.07
N MET A 255 24.39 -0.29 6.72
CA MET A 255 24.87 0.48 7.86
C MET A 255 25.36 1.87 7.46
N VAL A 256 26.14 2.00 6.38
CA VAL A 256 26.70 3.30 5.95
C VAL A 256 25.69 4.12 5.15
N PHE A 257 24.81 3.47 4.38
CA PHE A 257 23.96 4.13 3.41
C PHE A 257 23.09 5.22 4.04
N SER A 258 23.21 6.44 3.53
CA SER A 258 22.47 7.61 4.00
C SER A 258 22.07 8.53 2.85
N ALA A 259 21.01 9.31 3.05
CA ALA A 259 20.51 10.26 2.04
C ALA A 259 21.51 11.38 1.68
N ARG A 260 22.58 11.57 2.46
CA ARG A 260 23.53 12.70 2.33
C ARG A 260 24.89 12.30 1.75
N GLY A 261 25.09 11.03 1.39
CA GLY A 261 26.39 10.48 1.00
C GLY A 261 26.55 10.19 -0.50
N VAL A 262 27.80 10.12 -0.94
CA VAL A 262 28.28 9.76 -2.31
C VAL A 262 28.12 8.24 -2.59
N GLU A 263 27.41 7.51 -1.74
CA GLU A 263 27.33 6.04 -1.73
C GLU A 263 26.23 5.51 -2.66
N LEU A 264 26.17 6.06 -3.89
CA LEU A 264 25.24 5.62 -4.94
C LEU A 264 25.34 4.11 -5.19
N GLN A 265 26.52 3.52 -4.98
CA GLN A 265 26.74 2.08 -5.11
C GLN A 265 26.02 1.28 -4.02
N ALA A 266 26.13 1.67 -2.75
CA ALA A 266 25.46 0.96 -1.64
C ALA A 266 23.94 0.98 -1.82
N GLY A 267 23.38 2.16 -2.14
CA GLY A 267 21.96 2.30 -2.46
C GLY A 267 21.54 1.46 -3.67
N SER A 268 22.36 1.40 -4.72
CA SER A 268 22.05 0.58 -5.90
C SER A 268 22.07 -0.92 -5.60
N ARG A 269 23.01 -1.40 -4.77
CA ARG A 269 23.09 -2.81 -4.36
C ARG A 269 21.92 -3.21 -3.46
N LEU A 270 21.55 -2.36 -2.49
CA LEU A 270 20.36 -2.58 -1.66
C LEU A 270 19.08 -2.60 -2.51
N ARG A 271 18.97 -1.69 -3.48
CA ARG A 271 17.83 -1.63 -4.39
C ARG A 271 17.72 -2.90 -5.22
N ALA A 272 18.85 -3.37 -5.78
CA ALA A 272 18.91 -4.61 -6.54
C ALA A 272 18.50 -5.82 -5.68
N TYR A 273 18.99 -5.90 -4.44
CA TYR A 273 18.56 -6.95 -3.51
C TYR A 273 17.05 -6.96 -3.28
N PHE A 274 16.43 -5.81 -2.97
CA PHE A 274 14.98 -5.75 -2.78
C PHE A 274 14.23 -6.04 -4.09
N PHE A 275 14.77 -5.66 -5.23
CA PHE A 275 14.18 -6.04 -6.52
C PHE A 275 14.19 -7.57 -6.70
N ASP A 276 15.32 -8.24 -6.46
CA ASP A 276 15.44 -9.69 -6.61
C ASP A 276 14.50 -10.46 -5.67
N VAL A 277 14.41 -10.03 -4.40
CA VAL A 277 13.46 -10.59 -3.43
C VAL A 277 12.02 -10.43 -3.91
N GLY A 278 11.64 -9.23 -4.35
CA GLY A 278 10.29 -8.95 -4.83
C GLY A 278 9.93 -9.72 -6.10
N ALA A 279 10.88 -9.83 -7.03
CA ALA A 279 10.72 -10.63 -8.24
C ALA A 279 10.48 -12.10 -7.92
N ALA A 280 11.23 -12.68 -6.98
CA ALA A 280 11.05 -14.06 -6.54
C ALA A 280 9.66 -14.29 -5.92
N VAL A 281 9.19 -13.38 -5.06
CA VAL A 281 7.83 -13.43 -4.48
C VAL A 281 6.76 -13.42 -5.57
N LEU A 282 6.82 -12.46 -6.49
CA LEU A 282 5.81 -12.31 -7.54
C LEU A 282 5.80 -13.50 -8.51
N GLN A 283 6.97 -14.07 -8.81
CA GLN A 283 7.08 -15.29 -9.62
C GLN A 283 6.46 -16.50 -8.92
N GLY A 284 6.71 -16.68 -7.61
CA GLY A 284 6.09 -17.73 -6.81
C GLY A 284 4.57 -17.65 -6.85
N MET A 285 4.02 -16.45 -6.66
CA MET A 285 2.57 -16.22 -6.73
C MET A 285 1.98 -16.49 -8.12
N ALA A 286 2.69 -16.10 -9.18
CA ALA A 286 2.24 -16.38 -10.55
C ALA A 286 2.22 -17.89 -10.83
N ALA A 287 3.17 -18.65 -10.29
CA ALA A 287 3.18 -20.10 -10.38
C ALA A 287 1.99 -20.74 -9.63
N ASP A 288 1.72 -20.30 -8.40
CA ASP A 288 0.57 -20.78 -7.61
C ASP A 288 -0.77 -20.49 -8.29
N TYR A 289 -0.89 -19.31 -8.91
CA TYR A 289 -2.08 -18.95 -9.68
C TYR A 289 -2.25 -19.81 -10.94
N ALA A 290 -1.16 -20.09 -11.66
CA ALA A 290 -1.21 -20.94 -12.86
C ALA A 290 -1.65 -22.38 -12.52
N VAL A 291 -1.20 -22.91 -11.38
CA VAL A 291 -1.59 -24.24 -10.89
C VAL A 291 -3.06 -24.28 -10.50
N THR A 292 -3.58 -23.24 -9.84
CA THR A 292 -4.96 -23.21 -9.33
C THR A 292 -6.00 -22.84 -10.40
N SER A 293 -5.65 -21.97 -11.35
CA SER A 293 -6.58 -21.47 -12.39
C SER A 293 -6.58 -22.28 -13.69
N GLY A 294 -5.59 -23.14 -13.92
CA GLY A 294 -5.42 -23.85 -15.19
C GLY A 294 -5.03 -22.96 -16.39
N GLN A 295 -4.68 -21.68 -16.15
CA GLN A 295 -4.24 -20.74 -17.19
C GLN A 295 -2.70 -20.61 -17.19
N THR A 296 -2.07 -20.79 -18.36
CA THR A 296 -0.60 -20.98 -18.50
C THR A 296 0.22 -19.73 -18.87
N LYS A 297 -0.37 -18.55 -19.08
CA LYS A 297 0.39 -17.37 -19.53
C LYS A 297 0.85 -16.45 -18.40
N ILE A 298 2.02 -16.74 -17.85
CA ILE A 298 2.74 -15.94 -16.82
C ILE A 298 3.03 -14.51 -17.30
N SER A 299 3.28 -14.31 -18.60
CA SER A 299 3.57 -12.99 -19.19
C SER A 299 2.41 -12.00 -19.03
N ASP A 300 1.17 -12.48 -19.01
CA ASP A 300 0.00 -11.63 -18.78
C ASP A 300 -0.14 -11.19 -17.32
N VAL A 301 0.47 -11.90 -16.36
CA VAL A 301 0.40 -11.55 -14.93
C VAL A 301 1.49 -10.54 -14.56
N ILE A 302 2.70 -10.71 -15.10
CA ILE A 302 3.84 -9.84 -14.80
C ILE A 302 3.80 -8.56 -15.64
N CYS A 303 3.45 -8.60 -16.93
CA CYS A 303 3.29 -7.38 -17.76
C CYS A 303 2.00 -6.58 -17.46
N ARG A 304 1.14 -7.07 -16.56
CA ARG A 304 0.00 -6.29 -16.04
C ARG A 304 0.29 -5.66 -14.68
N ALA A 305 1.29 -6.18 -13.97
CA ALA A 305 1.74 -5.67 -12.69
C ALA A 305 2.93 -4.69 -12.80
N VAL A 306 3.62 -4.68 -13.95
CA VAL A 306 4.67 -3.72 -14.37
C VAL A 306 4.21 -3.03 -15.65
#